data_AF-A0A959WCL3-F1
#
_entry.id   AF-A0A959WCL3-F1
#
_cell.length_a   1.000
_cell.length_b   1.000
_cell.length_c   1.000
_cell.angle_alpha   90.00
_cell.angle_beta   90.00
_cell.angle_gamma   90.00
#
_symmetry.space_group_name_H-M   'P 1'
#
loop_
_entity.id
_entity.type
_entity.pdbx_description
1 polymer ?
#
loop_
_entity_poly.entity_id
_entity_poly.type
_entity_poly.pdbx_seq_one_letter_code
_entity_poly.pdbx_strand_id
1 'polypeptide(L)'
;MSTWTFITNHARVLMVISQDPTVRLRDIASSLDITERAAQRIVTELVDEGYLSRKREGRRNVYTVHPKRPMRVPQAKSVDIGSFLDLMHRNNAELRAVA
;
A
#
# COMPACT_ATOMS: atom_id res chain seq x y z
N MET A 1 -17.87 -11.63 -3.59
CA MET A 1 -17.14 -12.80 -4.15
C MET A 1 -15.68 -12.39 -4.25
N SER A 2 -14.75 -13.21 -3.76
CA SER A 2 -13.32 -12.89 -3.81
C SER A 2 -12.81 -13.05 -5.25
N THR A 3 -12.72 -11.94 -6.00
CA THR A 3 -11.99 -11.91 -7.27
C THR A 3 -10.51 -12.15 -6.99
N TRP A 4 -9.90 -13.12 -7.68
CA TRP A 4 -8.47 -13.36 -7.57
C TRP A 4 -7.72 -12.08 -7.98
N THR A 5 -6.80 -11.62 -7.12
CA THR A 5 -5.87 -10.53 -7.45
C THR A 5 -4.42 -11.04 -7.48
N PHE A 6 -3.60 -10.50 -8.39
CA PHE A 6 -2.19 -10.89 -8.52
C PHE A 6 -1.32 -10.43 -7.36
N ILE A 7 -1.72 -9.35 -6.68
CA ILE A 7 -0.99 -8.76 -5.56
C ILE A 7 -1.82 -8.84 -4.28
N THR A 8 -1.14 -9.07 -3.15
CA THR A 8 -1.80 -9.18 -1.85
C THR A 8 -2.44 -7.86 -1.43
N ASN A 9 -3.38 -7.93 -0.48
CA ASN A 9 -3.96 -6.71 0.10
C ASN A 9 -2.90 -5.83 0.78
N HIS A 10 -1.80 -6.38 1.31
CA HIS A 10 -0.67 -5.58 1.81
C HIS A 10 -0.06 -4.69 0.73
N ALA A 11 0.23 -5.26 -0.45
CA ALA A 11 0.78 -4.50 -1.56
C ALA A 11 -0.22 -3.42 -2.04
N ARG A 12 -1.50 -3.78 -2.13
CA ARG A 12 -2.58 -2.85 -2.53
C ARG A 12 -2.73 -1.69 -1.53
N VAL A 13 -2.72 -1.96 -0.22
CA VAL A 13 -2.77 -0.92 0.83
C VAL A 13 -1.56 0.00 0.74
N LEU A 14 -0.36 -0.56 0.54
CA LEU A 14 0.85 0.22 0.42
C LEU A 14 0.82 1.15 -0.80
N MET A 15 0.28 0.69 -1.93
CA MET A 15 0.06 1.51 -3.13
C MET A 15 -0.86 2.70 -2.84
N VAL A 16 -2.00 2.46 -2.19
CA VAL A 16 -2.95 3.55 -1.84
C VAL A 16 -2.28 4.59 -0.94
N ILE A 17 -1.56 4.15 0.09
CA ILE A 17 -0.85 5.05 1.02
C ILE A 17 0.29 5.81 0.33
N SER A 18 0.96 5.19 -0.64
CA SER A 18 2.04 5.86 -1.38
C SER A 18 1.55 6.98 -2.30
N GLN A 19 0.26 6.95 -2.70
CA GLN A 19 -0.37 8.01 -3.50
C GLN A 19 -0.92 9.14 -2.62
N ASP A 20 -1.55 8.79 -1.49
CA ASP A 20 -2.01 9.75 -0.48
C ASP A 20 -1.55 9.31 0.91
N PRO A 21 -0.46 9.91 1.43
CA PRO A 21 0.04 9.64 2.78
C PRO A 21 -0.94 10.00 3.91
N THR A 22 -2.03 10.73 3.62
CA THR A 22 -3.01 11.20 4.59
C THR A 22 -4.35 10.45 4.52
N VAL A 23 -4.41 9.42 3.68
CA VAL A 23 -5.61 8.60 3.42
C VAL A 23 -6.15 7.97 4.70
N ARG A 24 -7.48 7.92 4.84
CA ARG A 24 -8.13 7.33 6.02
C ARG A 24 -8.28 5.82 5.82
N LEU A 25 -8.31 5.07 6.92
CA LEU A 25 -8.50 3.62 6.90
C LEU A 25 -9.82 3.21 6.22
N ARG A 26 -10.90 3.96 6.47
CA ARG A 26 -12.18 3.77 5.75
C ARG A 26 -12.06 3.95 4.23
N ASP A 27 -11.26 4.93 3.78
CA ASP A 27 -11.13 5.23 2.36
C ASP A 27 -10.27 4.15 1.67
N ILE A 28 -9.23 3.66 2.36
CA ILE A 28 -8.47 2.47 1.94
C ILE A 28 -9.41 1.26 1.81
N ALA A 29 -10.22 1.01 2.84
CA ALA A 29 -11.14 -0.14 2.88
C ALA A 29 -12.13 -0.13 1.71
N SER A 30 -12.78 1.02 1.48
CA SER A 30 -13.69 1.20 0.34
C SER A 30 -12.99 1.06 -1.00
N SER A 31 -11.77 1.62 -1.17
CA SER A 31 -11.03 1.56 -2.44
C SER A 31 -10.59 0.14 -2.82
N LEU A 32 -10.37 -0.73 -1.83
CA LEU A 32 -9.82 -2.07 -2.03
C LEU A 32 -10.86 -3.19 -1.92
N ASP A 33 -12.11 -2.85 -1.61
CA ASP A 33 -13.20 -3.78 -1.29
C ASP A 33 -12.83 -4.74 -0.15
N ILE A 34 -12.34 -4.17 0.96
CA ILE A 34 -12.02 -4.88 2.20
C ILE A 34 -12.71 -4.21 3.39
N THR A 35 -12.77 -4.90 4.52
CA THR A 35 -13.31 -4.30 5.74
C THR A 35 -12.34 -3.26 6.34
N GLU A 36 -12.87 -2.25 7.03
CA GLU A 36 -12.02 -1.27 7.74
C GLU A 36 -11.13 -1.94 8.79
N ARG A 37 -11.61 -3.02 9.43
CA ARG A 37 -10.82 -3.86 10.33
C ARG A 37 -9.65 -4.54 9.61
N ALA A 38 -9.86 -5.03 8.39
CA ALA A 38 -8.79 -5.61 7.59
C ALA A 38 -7.77 -4.55 7.16
N ALA A 39 -8.21 -3.37 6.72
CA ALA A 39 -7.32 -2.25 6.42
C ALA A 39 -6.49 -1.85 7.64
N GLN A 40 -7.10 -1.72 8.82
CA GLN A 40 -6.41 -1.42 10.06
C GLN A 40 -5.36 -2.49 10.40
N ARG A 41 -5.71 -3.78 10.33
CA ARG A 41 -4.79 -4.89 10.59
C ARG A 41 -3.58 -4.85 9.65
N ILE A 42 -3.83 -4.67 8.35
CA ILE A 42 -2.78 -4.62 7.32
C ILE A 42 -1.85 -3.44 7.56
N VAL A 43 -2.39 -2.25 7.87
CA VAL A 43 -1.57 -1.07 8.16
C VAL A 43 -0.72 -1.29 9.41
N THR A 44 -1.26 -1.89 10.47
CA THR A 44 -0.49 -2.25 11.66
C THR A 44 0.65 -3.21 11.31
N GLU A 45 0.36 -4.29 10.57
CA GLU A 45 1.39 -5.25 10.13
C GLU A 45 2.48 -4.57 9.28
N LEU A 46 2.11 -3.68 8.36
CA LEU A 46 3.08 -2.92 7.58
C LEU A 46 3.95 -1.98 8.43
N VAL A 47 3.40 -1.44 9.52
CA VAL A 47 4.15 -0.60 10.47
C VAL A 47 5.10 -1.45 11.32
N ASP A 48 4.60 -2.54 11.89
CA ASP A 48 5.37 -3.44 12.76
C ASP A 48 6.56 -4.05 12.00
N GLU A 49 6.37 -4.36 10.72
CA GLU A 49 7.39 -4.89 9.83
C GLU A 49 8.30 -3.81 9.21
N GLY A 50 7.99 -2.53 9.48
CA GLY A 50 8.79 -1.38 9.12
C GLY A 50 8.74 -0.98 7.64
N TYR A 51 7.70 -1.38 6.91
CA TYR A 51 7.39 -0.87 5.56
C TYR A 51 6.71 0.50 5.61
N LEU A 52 5.99 0.77 6.70
CA LEU A 52 5.37 2.05 7.00
C LEU A 52 5.84 2.58 8.36
N SER A 53 5.81 3.90 8.50
CA SER A 53 5.69 4.56 9.81
C SER A 53 4.43 5.40 9.83
N ARG A 54 3.89 5.62 11.03
CA ARG A 54 2.66 6.38 11.26
C ARG A 54 2.92 7.46 12.29
N LYS A 55 2.64 8.71 11.92
CA LYS A 55 2.66 9.86 12.81
C LYS A 55 1.25 10.45 12.93
N ARG A 56 0.83 10.78 14.14
CA ARG A 56 -0.45 11.47 14.36
C ARG A 56 -0.25 12.98 14.20
N GLU A 57 -0.99 13.59 13.28
CA GLU A 57 -1.04 15.03 13.08
C GLU A 57 -2.47 15.53 13.29
N GLY A 58 -2.72 16.06 14.49
CA GLY A 58 -4.04 16.44 14.96
C GLY A 58 -5.02 15.26 14.99
N ARG A 59 -6.07 15.32 14.17
CA ARG A 59 -7.10 14.28 14.04
C ARG A 59 -6.78 13.22 12.98
N ARG A 60 -5.66 13.34 12.26
CA ARG A 60 -5.29 12.45 11.17
C ARG A 60 -4.00 11.71 11.46
N ASN A 61 -3.88 10.54 10.83
CA ASN A 61 -2.60 9.86 10.69
C ASN A 61 -1.97 10.32 9.38
N VAL A 62 -0.67 10.57 9.41
CA VAL A 62 0.19 10.73 8.24
C VAL A 62 1.14 9.54 8.21
N TYR A 63 1.13 8.83 7.10
CA TYR A 63 1.97 7.66 6.89
C TYR A 63 3.24 8.04 6.14
N THR A 64 4.30 7.29 6.35
CA THR A 64 5.53 7.41 5.57
C THR A 64 5.94 6.04 5.11
N VAL A 65 6.11 5.89 3.79
CA VAL A 65 6.57 4.65 3.16
C VAL A 65 8.09 4.55 3.28
N HIS A 66 8.59 3.34 3.55
CA HIS A 66 10.02 3.04 3.58
C HIS A 66 10.44 2.27 2.33
N PRO A 67 10.75 2.95 1.21
CA PRO A 67 10.92 2.34 -0.12
C PRO A 67 12.09 1.37 -0.19
N LYS A 68 13.14 1.57 0.63
CA LYS A 68 14.33 0.72 0.64
C LYS A 68 14.13 -0.65 1.30
N ARG A 69 12.95 -0.94 1.84
CA ARG A 69 12.65 -2.25 2.44
C ARG A 69 12.54 -3.31 1.34
N PRO A 70 13.19 -4.48 1.49
CA PRO A 70 13.10 -5.55 0.50
C PRO A 70 11.67 -6.11 0.45
N MET A 71 11.21 -6.47 -0.75
CA MET A 71 9.94 -7.17 -0.91
C MET A 71 10.04 -8.58 -0.34
N ARG A 72 9.00 -9.04 0.36
CA ARG A 72 8.95 -10.41 0.92
C ARG A 72 8.63 -11.41 -0.16
N VAL A 73 9.64 -11.86 -0.88
CA VAL A 73 9.48 -12.88 -1.92
C VAL A 73 10.60 -13.91 -1.77
N PRO A 74 10.28 -15.21 -1.60
CA PRO A 74 11.29 -16.26 -1.48
C PRO A 74 12.24 -16.33 -2.69
N GLN A 75 11.78 -15.88 -3.86
CA GLN A 75 12.46 -16.02 -5.16
C GLN A 75 13.08 -14.71 -5.67
N ALA A 76 12.68 -13.54 -5.13
CA ALA A 76 13.18 -12.24 -5.57
C ALA A 76 14.21 -11.72 -4.56
N LYS A 77 15.45 -12.20 -4.69
CA LYS A 77 16.57 -11.44 -4.11
C LYS A 77 16.64 -10.13 -4.88
N SER A 78 16.63 -9.00 -4.16
CA SER A 78 16.97 -7.63 -4.59
C SER A 78 15.91 -6.66 -5.13
N VAL A 79 14.59 -6.93 -5.04
CA VAL A 79 13.59 -5.89 -5.36
C VAL A 79 13.17 -5.17 -4.08
N ASP A 80 13.46 -3.88 -3.98
CA ASP A 80 12.94 -3.02 -2.92
C ASP A 80 11.50 -2.60 -3.22
N ILE A 81 10.76 -2.22 -2.16
CA ILE A 81 9.36 -1.88 -2.28
C ILE A 81 9.12 -0.60 -3.08
N GLY A 82 10.11 0.31 -3.12
CA GLY A 82 10.08 1.51 -3.97
C GLY A 82 10.03 1.16 -5.45
N SER A 83 10.91 0.26 -5.90
CA SER A 83 10.93 -0.23 -7.29
C SER A 83 9.59 -0.82 -7.73
N PHE A 84 8.93 -1.58 -6.84
CA PHE A 84 7.58 -2.09 -7.08
C PHE A 84 6.55 -0.96 -7.21
N LEU A 85 6.53 0.00 -6.28
CA LEU A 85 5.59 1.11 -6.31
C LEU A 85 5.76 1.98 -7.55
N ASP A 86 7.00 2.23 -7.96
CA ASP A 86 7.31 2.98 -9.17
C ASP A 86 6.75 2.30 -10.42
N LEU A 87 6.95 0.98 -10.55
CA LEU A 87 6.39 0.18 -11.65
C LEU A 87 4.86 0.27 -11.68
N MET A 88 4.22 0.13 -10.52
CA MET A 88 2.76 0.16 -10.42
C MET A 88 2.17 1.55 -10.72
N HIS A 89 2.85 2.63 -10.34
CA HIS A 89 2.41 3.99 -10.62
C HIS A 89 2.56 4.37 -12.10
N ARG A 90 3.65 3.95 -12.76
CA ARG A 90 3.85 4.15 -14.20
C ARG A 90 2.70 3.54 -15.00
N ASN A 91 2.35 2.29 -14.72
CA ASN A 91 1.26 1.60 -15.41
C ASN A 91 -0.12 2.26 -15.18
N ASN A 92 -0.38 2.78 -13.98
CA ASN A 92 -1.64 3.48 -13.69
C ASN A 92 -1.76 4.80 -14.47
N ALA A 93 -0.66 5.52 -14.68
CA ALA A 93 -0.65 6.74 -15.50
C ALA A 93 -0.93 6.43 -16.98
N GLU A 94 -0.34 5.35 -17.50
CA GLU A 94 -0.56 4.90 -18.88
C GLU A 94 -2.00 4.41 -19.11
N LEU A 95 -2.57 3.63 -18.16
CA LEU A 95 -3.96 3.18 -18.23
C LEU A 95 -4.96 4.34 -18.21
N ARG A 96 -4.67 5.41 -17.47
CA ARG A 96 -5.50 6.64 -17.46
C ARG A 96 -5.33 7.51 -18.70
N ALA A 97 -4.23 7.38 -19.44
CA ALA A 97 -3.99 8.14 -20.66
C ALA A 97 -4.67 7.52 -21.90
N VAL A 98 -5.08 6.26 -21.81
CA VAL A 98 -5.72 5.50 -22.90
C VAL A 98 -7.25 5.45 -22.77
N ALA A 99 -7.79 5.79 -21.59
CA ALA A 99 -9.22 5.83 -21.28
C ALA A 99 -9.79 7.24 -21.41
#